data_AF-A0A7C1AE62-F1
#
_entry.id   AF-A0A7C1AE62-F1
#
_cell.length_a   1.000
_cell.length_b   1.000
_cell.length_c   1.000
_cell.angle_alpha   90.00
_cell.angle_beta   90.00
_cell.angle_gamma   90.00
#
_symmetry.space_group_name_H-M   'P 1'
#
loop_
_entity.id
_entity.type
_entity.pdbx_description
1 polymer ?
#
loop_
_entity_poly.entity_id
_entity_poly.type
_entity_poly.pdbx_seq_one_letter_code
_entity_poly.pdbx_strand_id
1 'polypeptide(L)' 'MDIAGIDNSPLAARTCREKGLKNILEMSVTRINPRLGKFGTLSMPGNNFGLFGNLKRVHWLLRKFKGIT' A
#
# COMPACT_ATOMS: atom_id res chain seq x y z
N MET A 1 3.23 -9.21 14.93
CA MET A 1 3.59 -8.02 14.14
C MET A 1 2.31 -7.31 13.74
N ASP A 2 2.28 -5.99 13.85
CA ASP A 2 1.20 -5.16 13.33
C ASP A 2 1.49 -4.83 11.86
N ILE A 3 0.62 -5.28 10.95
CA ILE A 3 0.82 -5.20 9.51
C ILE A 3 -0.48 -4.72 8.87
N ALA A 4 -0.37 -3.67 8.05
CA ALA A 4 -1.44 -3.23 7.18
C ALA A 4 -1.14 -3.64 5.73
N GLY A 5 -2.06 -4.36 5.10
CA GLY A 5 -2.04 -4.62 3.66
C GLY A 5 -2.87 -3.60 2.89
N ILE A 6 -2.51 -3.34 1.64
CA ILE A 6 -3.37 -2.63 0.69
C ILE A 6 -3.47 -3.43 -0.59
N ASP A 7 -4.65 -3.45 -1.18
CA ASP A 7 -4.88 -3.95 -2.53
C ASP A 7 -6.08 -3.22 -3.11
N ASN A 8 -6.09 -2.94 -4.42
CA ASN A 8 -7.26 -2.32 -5.07
C ASN A 8 -8.26 -3.37 -5.58
N SER A 9 -7.91 -4.64 -5.60
CA SER A 9 -8.77 -5.75 -5.97
C SER A 9 -9.61 -6.20 -4.76
N PRO A 10 -10.94 -6.09 -4.83
CA PRO A 10 -11.82 -6.54 -3.75
C PRO A 10 -11.64 -8.03 -3.43
N LEU A 11 -11.40 -8.85 -4.46
CA LEU A 11 -11.23 -10.29 -4.31
C LEU A 11 -9.90 -10.62 -3.63
N ALA A 12 -8.82 -9.92 -3.98
CA ALA A 12 -7.52 -10.09 -3.31
C ALA A 12 -7.62 -9.67 -1.84
N ALA A 13 -8.25 -8.52 -1.57
CA ALA A 13 -8.46 -8.05 -0.21
C ALA A 13 -9.26 -9.05 0.63
N ARG A 14 -10.34 -9.60 0.07
CA ARG A 14 -11.13 -10.66 0.71
C ARG A 14 -10.30 -11.92 0.99
N THR A 15 -9.55 -12.39 0.00
CA THR A 15 -8.71 -13.60 0.12
C THR A 15 -7.65 -13.43 1.22
N CYS A 16 -7.02 -12.26 1.32
CA CYS A 16 -6.07 -11.93 2.38
C CYS A 16 -6.72 -11.92 3.78
N ARG A 17 -7.95 -11.40 3.92
CA ARG A 17 -8.69 -11.48 5.19
C ARG A 17 -8.96 -12.93 5.59
N GLU A 18 -9.44 -13.74 4.63
CA GLU A 18 -9.71 -15.18 4.84
C GLU A 18 -8.44 -15.95 5.23
N LYS A 19 -7.27 -15.50 4.75
CA LYS A 19 -5.95 -16.05 5.13
C LYS A 19 -5.37 -15.47 6.42
N GLY A 20 -6.11 -14.65 7.16
CA GLY A 20 -5.73 -14.17 8.50
C GLY A 20 -5.12 -12.78 8.59
N LEU A 21 -5.02 -12.02 7.48
CA LEU A 21 -4.59 -10.62 7.54
C LEU A 21 -5.73 -9.75 8.10
N LYS A 22 -5.56 -9.33 9.36
CA LYS A 22 -6.60 -8.59 10.10
C LYS A 22 -6.83 -7.17 9.57
N ASN A 23 -5.77 -6.49 9.14
CA ASN A 23 -5.83 -5.11 8.67
C ASN A 23 -5.46 -5.06 7.18
N ILE A 24 -6.47 -5.09 6.31
CA ILE A 24 -6.31 -4.87 4.87
C ILE A 24 -7.28 -3.82 4.37
N LEU A 25 -6.73 -2.85 3.67
CA LEU A 25 -7.47 -1.74 3.10
C LEU A 25 -7.66 -1.97 1.61
N GLU A 26 -8.92 -2.01 1.19
CA GLU A 26 -9.26 -2.04 -0.23
C GLU A 26 -9.05 -0.65 -0.83
N MET A 27 -7.85 -0.37 -1.33
CA MET A 27 -7.48 0.91 -1.91
C MET A 27 -6.29 0.82 -2.87
N SER A 28 -6.27 1.74 -3.83
CA SER A 28 -5.09 1.97 -4.67
C SER A 28 -3.94 2.61 -3.88
N VAL A 29 -2.70 2.26 -4.25
CA VAL A 29 -1.45 2.86 -3.76
C VAL A 29 -1.46 4.40 -3.84
N THR A 30 -2.17 4.98 -4.82
CA THR A 30 -2.28 6.43 -4.99
C THR A 30 -3.06 7.13 -3.89
N ARG A 31 -3.88 6.39 -3.12
CA ARG A 31 -4.68 6.90 -2.00
C ARG A 31 -3.91 6.93 -0.67
N ILE A 32 -2.68 6.41 -0.63
CA ILE A 32 -1.81 6.51 0.55
C ILE A 32 -1.66 7.97 0.98
N ASN A 33 -1.82 8.21 2.27
CA ASN A 33 -1.70 9.52 2.91
C ASN A 33 -1.44 9.36 4.42
N PRO A 34 -1.01 10.43 5.13
CA PRO A 34 -0.68 10.38 6.56
C PRO A 34 -1.79 9.92 7.52
N ARG A 35 -3.07 9.94 7.10
CA ARG A 35 -4.17 9.45 7.95
C ARG A 35 -4.16 7.94 8.17
N LEU A 36 -3.33 7.20 7.41
CA LEU A 36 -3.10 5.77 7.62
C LEU A 36 -2.21 5.47 8.84
N GLY A 37 -1.57 6.49 9.41
CA GLY A 37 -0.62 6.34 10.51
C GLY A 37 0.84 6.31 10.06
N LYS A 38 1.72 5.89 10.97
CA LYS A 38 3.16 5.77 10.76
C LYS A 38 3.59 4.31 10.77
N PHE A 39 4.45 3.94 9.82
CA PHE A 39 4.95 2.59 9.63
C PHE A 39 6.48 2.62 9.66
N GLY A 40 7.10 1.73 10.43
CA GLY A 40 8.56 1.61 10.42
C GLY A 40 9.12 1.10 9.09
N THR A 41 8.31 0.34 8.35
CA THR A 41 8.71 -0.28 7.08
C THR A 41 7.54 -0.26 6.10
N LEU A 42 7.83 0.11 4.85
CA LEU A 42 6.95 -0.08 3.71
C LEU A 42 7.57 -1.10 2.76
N SER A 43 6.80 -2.10 2.34
CA SER A 43 7.25 -3.14 1.41
C SER A 43 6.28 -3.26 0.22
N MET A 44 6.86 -3.39 -0.98
CA MET A 44 6.15 -3.57 -2.25
C MET A 44 6.79 -4.72 -3.03
N PRO A 45 6.56 -5.99 -2.64
CA PRO A 45 7.19 -7.15 -3.28
C PRO A 45 6.68 -7.35 -4.71
N GLY A 46 7.44 -8.06 -5.55
CA GLY A 46 6.98 -8.50 -6.89
C GLY A 46 6.68 -7.37 -7.86
N ASN A 47 7.70 -6.87 -8.57
CA ASN A 47 7.64 -5.87 -9.66
C ASN A 47 6.59 -4.73 -9.51
N ASN A 48 6.28 -4.32 -8.28
CA ASN A 48 5.22 -3.36 -7.98
C ASN A 48 5.61 -1.91 -8.34
N PHE A 49 6.86 -1.70 -8.80
CA PHE A 49 7.28 -0.43 -9.40
C PHE A 49 6.47 -0.09 -10.67
N GLY A 50 5.86 -1.08 -11.34
CA GLY A 50 4.93 -0.82 -12.44
C GLY A 50 3.72 0.04 -12.02
N LEU A 51 3.30 -0.04 -10.75
CA LEU A 51 2.15 0.72 -10.24
C LEU A 51 2.38 2.24 -10.19
N PHE A 52 3.64 2.70 -10.28
CA PHE A 52 3.94 4.12 -10.42
C PHE A 52 3.47 4.66 -11.78
N GLY A 53 3.46 3.85 -12.84
CA GLY A 53 3.00 4.21 -14.18
C GLY A 53 3.92 5.17 -14.96
N ASN A 54 4.39 6.26 -14.35
CA ASN A 54 5.33 7.21 -14.97
C ASN A 54 6.25 7.89 -13.95
N LEU A 55 7.33 8.52 -14.44
CA LEU A 55 8.37 9.13 -13.60
C LEU A 55 7.83 10.27 -12.69
N LYS A 56 6.88 11.07 -13.18
CA LYS A 56 6.26 12.14 -12.35
C LYS A 56 5.52 11.53 -11.16
N ARG A 57 4.81 10.43 -11.38
CA ARG A 57 4.04 9.72 -10.37
C ARG A 57 4.93 8.91 -9.41
N VAL A 58 6.11 8.45 -9.84
CA VAL A 58 7.15 7.91 -8.94
C VAL A 58 7.49 8.91 -7.84
N HIS A 59 7.95 10.12 -8.21
CA HIS A 59 8.33 11.15 -7.24
C HIS A 59 7.17 11.53 -6.31
N TRP A 60 5.95 11.62 -6.85
CA TRP A 60 4.77 11.94 -6.07
C TRP A 60 4.41 10.84 -5.05
N LEU A 61 4.44 9.57 -5.44
CA LEU A 61 4.18 8.44 -4.54
C LEU A 61 5.30 8.28 -3.49
N LEU A 62 6.57 8.44 -3.87
CA LEU A 62 7.69 8.36 -2.93
C LEU A 62 7.59 9.44 -1.84
N ARG A 63 7.17 10.66 -2.19
CA ARG A 63 6.89 11.72 -1.18
C ARG A 63 5.75 11.33 -0.24
N LYS A 64 4.73 10.65 -0.74
CA LYS A 64 3.63 10.13 0.09
C LYS A 64 4.11 9.02 1.03
N PHE A 65 4.97 8.12 0.55
CA PHE A 65 5.55 7.06 1.35
C PHE A 65 6.39 7.64 2.49
N LYS A 66 7.25 8.63 2.20
CA LYS A 66 7.95 9.42 3.23
C LYS A 66 7.02 10.12 4.22
N GLY A 67 5.77 10.39 3.84
CA GLY A 67 4.76 10.93 4.74
C GLY A 67 4.29 9.93 5.80
N ILE A 68 4.36 8.63 5.51
CA ILE A 68 3.88 7.55 6.39
C ILE A 68 5.01 6.69 6.97
N THR A 69 6.23 6.76 6.44
CA THR A 69 7.46 6.19 7.02
C THR A 69 8.32 7.31 7.55
#